data_AF-A0A7S2UX28-F1
#
_entry.id   AF-A0A7S2UX28-F1
#
_cell.length_a   1.000
_cell.length_b   1.000
_cell.length_c   1.000
_cell.angle_alpha   90.00
_cell.angle_beta   90.00
_cell.angle_gamma   90.00
#
_symmetry.space_group_name_H-M   'P 1'
#
loop_
_entity.id
_entity.type
_entity.pdbx_description
1 polymer ?
#
loop_
_entity_poly.entity_id
_entity_poly.type
_entity_poly.pdbx_seq_one_letter_code
_entity_poly.pdbx_strand_id
1 'polypeptide(L)'
;MELQDIVIETVPGRDLEIALRWDFFEDAGKVDLDAQAVIFDDMGAVADAAFHNQLSACNGKVTHSGDNQTGIGQGDDEVIKADLDGLPSNVSAIAIVVNCYSGGDFSSVKTAEAHIRIGSPEGTKELHNIAIGSLGNSTGLLLCVVHKEQSTNTWKVRKIGKKMTGRNFQDCLDSIREVTDEFKDKSKEETQLYAPTLSKDKVFNMKKDDKATIPSSFGRLFLGLGWDAPGSGVDLDASCVILNDTSVLGTVYFGDKTEPGIMHGGDDTTGEGGGDDERIYVDLSNVAPTANYLFFTVN
;
A
#
# COMPACT_ATOMS: atom_id res chain seq x y z
N MET A 1 -22.16 -14.17 -2.36
CA MET A 1 -23.02 -13.33 -1.51
C MET A 1 -22.64 -11.91 -1.80
N GLU A 2 -23.42 -11.26 -2.67
CA GLU A 2 -23.19 -9.87 -3.10
C GLU A 2 -23.31 -8.96 -1.89
N LEU A 3 -22.23 -8.26 -1.53
CA LEU A 3 -22.32 -7.08 -0.69
C LEU A 3 -22.66 -5.91 -1.61
N GLN A 4 -23.90 -5.87 -2.06
CA GLN A 4 -24.53 -4.64 -2.53
C GLN A 4 -25.22 -4.00 -1.33
N ASP A 5 -24.58 -2.96 -0.82
CA ASP A 5 -25.18 -1.63 -0.70
C ASP A 5 -24.03 -0.66 -0.45
N ILE A 6 -23.65 0.08 -1.50
CA ILE A 6 -22.69 1.18 -1.40
C ILE A 6 -23.43 2.31 -0.68
N VAL A 7 -23.36 2.32 0.65
CA VAL A 7 -23.81 3.45 1.45
C VAL A 7 -22.65 4.42 1.57
N ILE A 8 -22.86 5.63 1.05
CA ILE A 8 -21.93 6.75 1.16
C ILE A 8 -22.55 7.74 2.14
N GLU A 9 -21.97 7.84 3.33
CA GLU A 9 -22.41 8.80 4.35
C GLU A 9 -21.42 9.93 4.47
N THR A 10 -21.91 11.17 4.46
CA THR A 10 -21.08 12.34 4.76
C THR A 10 -20.86 12.40 6.26
N VAL A 11 -19.60 12.43 6.67
CA VAL A 11 -19.23 12.53 8.07
C VAL A 11 -18.79 13.97 8.38
N PRO A 12 -19.33 14.61 9.43
CA PRO A 12 -18.76 15.87 9.91
C PRO A 12 -17.32 15.58 10.32
N GLY A 13 -16.38 16.42 9.88
CA GLY A 13 -14.96 16.09 9.85
C GLY A 13 -14.25 15.96 11.21
N ARG A 14 -14.97 15.80 12.32
CA ARG A 14 -14.36 15.56 13.64
C ARG A 14 -14.89 14.26 14.25
N ASP A 15 -13.98 13.53 14.88
CA ASP A 15 -14.27 12.41 15.77
C ASP A 15 -14.97 11.22 15.11
N LEU A 16 -14.48 10.78 13.96
CA LEU A 16 -14.89 9.48 13.42
C LEU A 16 -14.34 8.37 14.33
N GLU A 17 -15.21 7.46 14.74
CA GLU A 17 -14.86 6.29 15.53
C GLU A 17 -15.33 5.03 14.78
N ILE A 18 -14.42 4.07 14.63
CA ILE A 18 -14.73 2.75 14.07
C ILE A 18 -14.36 1.75 15.14
N ALA A 19 -15.38 1.09 15.67
CA ALA A 19 -15.27 0.20 16.81
C ALA A 19 -15.60 -1.22 16.36
N LEU A 20 -14.64 -2.12 16.49
CA LEU A 20 -14.75 -3.53 16.16
C LEU A 20 -15.14 -4.31 17.41
N ARG A 21 -16.08 -5.23 17.25
CA ARG A 21 -16.54 -6.13 18.31
C ARG A 21 -16.69 -7.54 17.76
N TRP A 22 -16.25 -8.54 18.49
CA TRP A 22 -16.37 -9.93 18.08
C TRP A 22 -16.55 -10.92 19.24
N ASP A 23 -17.29 -11.99 18.96
CA ASP A 23 -17.42 -13.15 19.84
C ASP A 23 -17.06 -14.43 19.09
N PHE A 24 -16.49 -15.39 19.82
CA PHE A 24 -16.12 -16.71 19.31
C PHE A 24 -17.13 -17.79 19.72
N PHE A 25 -17.10 -18.94 19.03
CA PHE A 25 -17.79 -20.13 19.51
C PHE A 25 -17.08 -20.69 20.76
N GLU A 26 -17.83 -21.27 21.71
CA GLU A 26 -17.31 -21.74 23.01
C GLU A 26 -16.17 -22.77 22.87
N ASP A 27 -16.16 -23.57 21.79
CA ASP A 27 -15.16 -24.62 21.51
C ASP A 27 -14.23 -24.29 20.31
N ALA A 28 -14.32 -23.09 19.73
CA ALA A 28 -13.45 -22.71 18.62
C ALA A 28 -12.07 -22.25 19.12
N GLY A 29 -11.02 -22.55 18.35
CA GLY A 29 -9.72 -21.91 18.55
C GLY A 29 -9.89 -20.40 18.44
N LYS A 30 -9.48 -19.66 19.48
CA LYS A 30 -9.56 -18.20 19.48
C LYS A 30 -8.61 -17.65 18.43
N VAL A 31 -9.12 -16.79 17.57
CA VAL A 31 -8.35 -16.09 16.54
C VAL A 31 -8.25 -14.64 16.93
N ASP A 32 -7.06 -14.08 16.83
CA ASP A 32 -6.82 -12.68 17.13
C ASP A 32 -7.27 -11.84 15.93
N LEU A 33 -8.27 -10.97 16.12
CA LEU A 33 -8.77 -10.08 15.07
C LEU A 33 -8.19 -8.69 15.28
N ASP A 34 -7.37 -8.25 14.34
CA ASP A 34 -6.69 -6.95 14.40
C ASP A 34 -7.34 -5.94 13.48
N ALA A 35 -7.86 -4.85 14.05
CA ALA A 35 -8.29 -3.67 13.32
C ALA A 35 -7.09 -2.77 12.95
N GLN A 36 -7.06 -2.32 11.70
CA GLN A 36 -5.95 -1.54 11.16
C GLN A 36 -6.48 -0.39 10.31
N ALA A 37 -5.92 0.79 10.48
CA ALA A 37 -6.16 1.95 9.63
C ALA A 37 -4.94 2.21 8.76
N VAL A 38 -5.12 2.15 7.43
CA VAL A 38 -4.08 2.46 6.46
C VAL A 38 -4.40 3.80 5.81
N ILE A 39 -3.51 4.78 5.95
CA ILE A 39 -3.72 6.14 5.46
C ILE A 39 -3.05 6.28 4.10
N PHE A 40 -3.82 6.75 3.12
CA PHE A 40 -3.36 6.99 1.75
C PHE A 40 -3.31 8.48 1.44
N ASP A 41 -2.25 8.88 0.74
CA ASP A 41 -2.17 10.23 0.17
C ASP A 41 -2.96 10.34 -1.14
N ASP A 42 -3.03 11.55 -1.69
CA ASP A 42 -3.71 11.88 -2.94
C ASP A 42 -3.09 11.26 -4.20
N MET A 43 -1.89 10.67 -4.09
CA MET A 43 -1.23 9.87 -5.12
C MET A 43 -1.45 8.36 -4.92
N GLY A 44 -2.14 7.95 -3.85
CA GLY A 44 -2.39 6.55 -3.52
C GLY A 44 -1.19 5.83 -2.90
N ALA A 45 -0.17 6.57 -2.46
CA ALA A 45 0.88 5.99 -1.64
C ALA A 45 0.39 5.87 -0.18
N VAL A 46 0.92 4.87 0.53
CA VAL A 46 0.65 4.74 1.97
C VAL A 46 1.44 5.85 2.67
N ALA A 47 0.74 6.81 3.26
CA ALA A 47 1.32 7.93 3.97
C ALA A 47 1.68 7.56 5.41
N ASP A 48 0.83 6.76 6.06
CA ASP A 48 0.99 6.32 7.45
C ASP A 48 0.04 5.14 7.75
N ALA A 49 0.14 4.52 8.92
CA ALA A 49 -0.80 3.48 9.37
C ALA A 49 -0.93 3.46 10.91
N ALA A 50 -2.14 3.20 11.41
CA ALA A 50 -2.39 2.95 12.84
C ALA A 50 -2.90 1.52 13.05
N PHE A 51 -2.22 0.78 13.92
CA PHE A 51 -2.45 -0.65 14.18
C PHE A 51 -1.86 -1.04 15.55
N HIS A 52 -2.03 -2.29 15.98
CA HIS A 52 -1.63 -2.77 17.30
C HIS A 52 -0.17 -2.42 17.72
N ASN A 53 0.79 -2.46 16.79
CA ASN A 53 2.20 -2.09 17.05
C ASN A 53 2.51 -0.60 16.88
N GLN A 54 1.62 0.17 16.23
CA GLN A 54 1.74 1.62 16.04
C GLN A 54 0.40 2.27 16.35
N LEU A 55 0.17 2.60 17.62
CA LEU A 55 -1.14 3.06 18.10
C LEU A 55 -1.54 4.47 17.63
N SER A 56 -0.69 5.14 16.85
CA SER A 56 -0.95 6.49 16.35
C SER A 56 -0.32 6.73 14.98
N ALA A 57 -1.07 7.43 14.14
CA ALA A 57 -0.65 7.92 12.84
C ALA A 57 -1.04 9.40 12.66
N CYS A 58 -0.42 10.04 11.67
CA CYS A 58 -0.67 11.43 11.29
C CYS A 58 -0.54 12.41 12.47
N ASN A 59 0.49 12.23 13.31
CA ASN A 59 0.73 13.05 14.52
C ASN A 59 -0.44 13.00 15.53
N GLY A 60 -0.99 11.82 15.83
CA GLY A 60 -2.08 11.70 16.81
C GLY A 60 -3.47 11.91 16.24
N LYS A 61 -3.61 12.10 14.93
CA LYS A 61 -4.89 12.36 14.28
C LYS A 61 -5.65 11.09 13.92
N VAL A 62 -4.94 9.98 13.77
CA VAL A 62 -5.53 8.64 13.76
C VAL A 62 -4.92 7.87 14.92
N THR A 63 -5.76 7.23 15.74
CA THR A 63 -5.30 6.48 16.92
C THR A 63 -5.99 5.13 17.02
N HIS A 64 -5.26 4.12 17.47
CA HIS A 64 -5.75 2.78 17.79
C HIS A 64 -5.87 2.62 19.32
N SER A 65 -6.92 1.98 19.82
CA SER A 65 -7.14 1.79 21.27
C SER A 65 -6.12 0.86 21.94
N GLY A 66 -5.48 0.00 21.15
CA GLY A 66 -4.65 -1.10 21.63
C GLY A 66 -5.18 -2.43 21.11
N ASP A 67 -4.33 -3.46 21.23
CA ASP A 67 -4.60 -4.84 20.83
C ASP A 67 -5.54 -5.53 21.84
N ASN A 68 -6.62 -6.14 21.35
CA ASN A 68 -7.47 -7.04 22.14
C ASN A 68 -7.46 -8.47 21.59
N GLN A 69 -6.43 -9.21 21.96
CA GLN A 69 -6.22 -10.60 21.56
C GLN A 69 -7.32 -11.62 21.95
N THR A 70 -8.29 -11.25 22.79
CA THR A 70 -9.20 -12.22 23.41
C THR A 70 -10.67 -12.06 23.05
N GLY A 71 -11.10 -10.85 22.67
CA GLY A 71 -12.53 -10.52 22.54
C GLY A 71 -13.32 -10.70 23.85
N ILE A 72 -12.65 -10.74 25.02
CA ILE A 72 -13.30 -10.92 26.32
C ILE A 72 -13.51 -9.54 26.96
N GLY A 73 -14.75 -9.10 27.04
CA GLY A 73 -15.09 -7.85 27.71
C GLY A 73 -16.53 -7.42 27.50
N GLN A 74 -16.87 -6.28 28.10
CA GLN A 74 -18.08 -5.54 27.76
C GLN A 74 -17.64 -4.31 26.96
N GLY A 75 -18.26 -4.09 25.80
CA GLY A 75 -17.96 -2.95 24.94
C GLY A 75 -17.36 -3.38 23.60
N ASP A 76 -16.69 -2.44 22.95
CA ASP A 76 -15.95 -2.69 21.72
C ASP A 76 -14.56 -3.22 22.05
N ASP A 77 -14.12 -4.21 21.29
CA ASP A 77 -12.87 -4.91 21.54
C ASP A 77 -11.67 -4.07 21.07
N GLU A 78 -11.78 -3.47 19.88
CA GLU A 78 -10.79 -2.54 19.33
C GLU A 78 -11.45 -1.33 18.70
N VAL A 79 -10.81 -0.16 18.84
CA VAL A 79 -11.36 1.11 18.40
C VAL A 79 -10.30 1.93 17.67
N ILE A 80 -10.62 2.34 16.45
CA ILE A 80 -9.88 3.32 15.67
C ILE A 80 -10.62 4.66 15.75
N LYS A 81 -9.90 5.73 16.09
CA LYS A 81 -10.43 7.10 16.09
C LYS A 81 -9.67 7.95 15.09
N ALA A 82 -10.38 8.80 14.38
CA ALA A 82 -9.81 9.71 13.39
C ALA A 82 -10.40 11.14 13.50
N ASP A 83 -9.53 12.12 13.73
CA ASP A 83 -9.81 13.55 13.57
C ASP A 83 -9.58 13.95 12.11
N LEU A 84 -10.64 13.83 11.29
CA LEU A 84 -10.56 13.96 9.83
C LEU A 84 -10.22 15.39 9.37
N ASP A 85 -10.62 16.40 10.13
CA ASP A 85 -10.32 17.83 9.90
C ASP A 85 -8.87 18.17 10.26
N GLY A 86 -8.28 17.39 11.17
CA GLY A 86 -6.89 17.55 11.61
C GLY A 86 -5.88 16.84 10.72
N LEU A 87 -6.31 16.06 9.73
CA LEU A 87 -5.42 15.30 8.85
C LEU A 87 -4.60 16.22 7.92
N PRO A 88 -3.36 15.81 7.57
CA PRO A 88 -2.59 16.50 6.54
C PRO A 88 -3.36 16.65 5.23
N SER A 89 -3.16 17.77 4.52
CA SER A 89 -3.94 18.11 3.33
C SER A 89 -3.76 17.15 2.15
N ASN A 90 -2.64 16.40 2.13
CA ASN A 90 -2.35 15.38 1.13
C ASN A 90 -3.07 14.06 1.40
N VAL A 91 -3.72 13.86 2.56
CA VAL A 91 -4.47 12.62 2.84
C VAL A 91 -5.77 12.63 2.04
N SER A 92 -5.99 11.54 1.29
CA SER A 92 -7.18 11.35 0.44
C SER A 92 -8.11 10.26 0.94
N ALA A 93 -7.56 9.23 1.58
CA ALA A 93 -8.33 8.08 2.05
C ALA A 93 -7.72 7.40 3.29
N ILE A 94 -8.56 6.73 4.05
CA ILE A 94 -8.22 5.84 5.16
C ILE A 94 -8.95 4.52 4.92
N ALA A 95 -8.21 3.45 4.69
CA ALA A 95 -8.76 2.11 4.56
C ALA A 95 -8.80 1.44 5.93
N ILE A 96 -9.94 0.85 6.27
CA ILE A 96 -10.12 0.10 7.52
C ILE A 96 -10.12 -1.37 7.21
N VAL A 97 -9.13 -2.06 7.76
CA VAL A 97 -8.84 -3.46 7.49
C VAL A 97 -8.95 -4.25 8.77
N VAL A 98 -9.50 -5.45 8.69
CA VAL A 98 -9.52 -6.42 9.79
C VAL A 98 -8.82 -7.68 9.33
N ASN A 99 -7.84 -8.17 10.09
CA ASN A 99 -7.11 -9.40 9.78
C ASN A 99 -7.12 -10.40 10.94
N CYS A 100 -6.98 -11.68 10.61
CA CYS A 100 -6.67 -12.74 11.57
C CYS A 100 -5.16 -12.82 11.81
N TYR A 101 -4.66 -12.16 12.86
CA TYR A 101 -3.22 -11.97 13.09
C TYR A 101 -2.50 -13.22 13.61
N SER A 102 -3.04 -13.84 14.67
CA SER A 102 -2.43 -14.99 15.35
C SER A 102 -2.51 -16.31 14.57
N GLY A 103 -3.09 -16.29 13.36
CA GLY A 103 -3.36 -17.45 12.52
C GLY A 103 -4.82 -17.91 12.62
N GLY A 104 -5.21 -18.84 11.74
CA GLY A 104 -6.61 -19.22 11.55
C GLY A 104 -7.31 -18.34 10.51
N ASP A 105 -8.64 -18.35 10.54
CA ASP A 105 -9.50 -17.63 9.60
C ASP A 105 -10.84 -17.25 10.26
N PHE A 106 -11.67 -16.49 9.53
CA PHE A 106 -12.99 -16.06 10.00
C PHE A 106 -14.01 -17.21 10.18
N SER A 107 -13.66 -18.49 9.95
CA SER A 107 -14.58 -19.61 10.21
C SER A 107 -14.84 -19.85 11.69
N SER A 108 -13.89 -19.47 12.55
CA SER A 108 -13.95 -19.59 14.02
C SER A 108 -14.77 -18.50 14.71
N VAL A 109 -15.08 -17.42 13.99
CA VAL A 109 -15.76 -16.23 14.50
C VAL A 109 -17.26 -16.44 14.44
N LYS A 110 -17.94 -16.33 15.58
CA LYS A 110 -19.39 -16.54 15.71
C LYS A 110 -20.16 -15.30 15.30
N THR A 111 -19.80 -14.17 15.89
CA THR A 111 -20.36 -12.86 15.60
C THR A 111 -19.21 -11.87 15.54
N ALA A 112 -19.18 -11.05 14.49
CA ALA A 112 -18.27 -9.92 14.41
C ALA A 112 -19.02 -8.77 13.77
N GLU A 113 -18.91 -7.60 14.38
CA GLU A 113 -19.61 -6.38 14.00
C GLU A 113 -18.63 -5.21 14.08
N ALA A 114 -18.69 -4.33 13.08
CA ALA A 114 -18.01 -3.05 13.14
C ALA A 114 -19.04 -1.92 13.22
N HIS A 115 -18.93 -1.12 14.27
CA HIS A 115 -19.76 0.05 14.52
C HIS A 115 -19.02 1.29 14.07
N ILE A 116 -19.55 1.96 13.06
CA ILE A 116 -19.07 3.25 12.59
C ILE A 116 -19.89 4.32 13.31
N ARG A 117 -19.21 5.19 14.05
CA ARG A 117 -19.80 6.22 14.90
C ARG A 117 -19.13 7.56 14.62
N ILE A 118 -19.85 8.63 14.90
CA ILE A 118 -19.31 9.99 14.89
C ILE A 118 -19.48 10.64 16.24
N GLY A 119 -18.47 11.37 16.67
CA GLY A 119 -18.58 12.26 17.82
C GLY A 119 -19.53 13.41 17.51
N SER A 120 -20.35 13.75 18.49
CA SER A 120 -21.16 14.96 18.49
C SER A 120 -21.07 15.62 19.88
N PRO A 121 -21.44 16.91 20.01
CA PRO A 121 -21.51 17.57 21.31
C PRO A 121 -22.42 16.86 22.34
N GLU A 122 -23.35 16.03 21.86
CA GLU A 122 -24.33 15.28 22.65
C GLU A 122 -23.85 13.86 23.01
N GLY A 123 -22.68 13.45 22.52
CA GLY A 123 -22.12 12.10 22.66
C GLY A 123 -21.79 11.46 21.31
N THR A 124 -21.39 10.19 21.32
CA THR A 124 -21.16 9.40 20.10
C THR A 124 -22.48 8.96 19.47
N LYS A 125 -22.71 9.30 18.20
CA LYS A 125 -23.85 8.84 17.42
C LYS A 125 -23.43 7.69 16.51
N GLU A 126 -24.12 6.56 16.59
CA GLU A 126 -23.94 5.47 15.62
C GLU A 126 -24.46 5.89 14.25
N LEU A 127 -23.60 5.77 13.25
CA LEU A 127 -23.95 5.97 11.84
C LEU A 127 -24.37 4.66 11.22
N HIS A 128 -23.54 3.62 11.40
CA HIS A 128 -23.79 2.35 10.76
C HIS A 128 -23.14 1.18 11.49
N ASN A 129 -23.84 0.05 11.54
CA ASN A 129 -23.29 -1.26 11.85
C ASN A 129 -22.96 -2.04 10.57
N ILE A 130 -21.82 -2.73 10.53
CA ILE A 130 -21.43 -3.71 9.51
C ILE A 130 -21.29 -5.07 10.18
N ALA A 131 -22.20 -5.98 9.89
CA ALA A 131 -22.03 -7.39 10.24
C ALA A 131 -20.93 -8.01 9.35
N ILE A 132 -19.85 -8.43 9.99
CA ILE A 132 -18.71 -9.11 9.36
C ILE A 132 -19.04 -10.61 9.21
N GLY A 133 -19.66 -11.20 10.23
CA GLY A 133 -20.08 -12.61 10.24
C GLY A 133 -18.92 -13.60 10.02
N SER A 134 -19.26 -14.88 9.81
CA SER A 134 -18.27 -15.86 9.38
C SER A 134 -17.99 -15.70 7.89
N LEU A 135 -16.83 -15.14 7.56
CA LEU A 135 -16.40 -14.94 6.17
C LEU A 135 -15.80 -16.21 5.53
N GLY A 136 -15.87 -17.35 6.22
CA GLY A 136 -15.24 -18.61 5.79
C GLY A 136 -13.72 -18.54 5.90
N ASN A 137 -13.03 -19.15 4.93
CA ASN A 137 -11.57 -19.36 4.97
C ASN A 137 -10.74 -18.09 4.63
N SER A 138 -11.34 -16.90 4.69
CA SER A 138 -10.62 -15.64 4.48
C SER A 138 -9.89 -15.23 5.75
N THR A 139 -8.77 -14.53 5.59
CA THR A 139 -7.93 -14.08 6.72
C THR A 139 -7.83 -12.56 6.80
N GLY A 140 -8.38 -11.84 5.83
CA GLY A 140 -8.51 -10.38 5.84
C GLY A 140 -9.86 -9.91 5.29
N LEU A 141 -10.27 -8.73 5.74
CA LEU A 141 -11.45 -8.01 5.25
C LEU A 141 -11.12 -6.52 5.14
N LEU A 142 -11.29 -5.95 3.94
CA LEU A 142 -11.37 -4.51 3.78
C LEU A 142 -12.81 -4.08 4.08
N LEU A 143 -13.01 -3.52 5.26
CA LEU A 143 -14.31 -3.23 5.84
C LEU A 143 -14.97 -2.03 5.16
N CYS A 144 -14.31 -0.88 5.25
CA CYS A 144 -14.75 0.37 4.66
C CYS A 144 -13.55 1.24 4.28
N VAL A 145 -13.82 2.25 3.46
CA VAL A 145 -12.87 3.31 3.15
C VAL A 145 -13.51 4.65 3.51
N VAL A 146 -12.81 5.41 4.33
CA VAL A 146 -13.12 6.81 4.61
C VAL A 146 -12.35 7.64 3.60
N HIS A 147 -13.03 8.35 2.70
CA HIS A 147 -12.38 9.09 1.62
C HIS A 147 -12.84 10.54 1.58
N LYS A 148 -11.97 11.39 1.06
CA LYS A 148 -12.24 12.80 0.88
C LYS A 148 -12.77 13.06 -0.53
N GLU A 149 -14.01 13.54 -0.64
CA GLU A 149 -14.55 14.01 -1.91
C GLU A 149 -13.98 15.38 -2.25
N GLN A 150 -13.12 15.42 -3.28
CA GLN A 150 -12.37 16.62 -3.64
C GLN A 150 -13.27 17.77 -4.13
N SER A 151 -14.38 17.47 -4.81
CA SER A 151 -15.30 18.49 -5.37
C SER A 151 -16.01 19.30 -4.29
N THR A 152 -16.30 18.68 -3.15
CA THR A 152 -17.03 19.30 -2.03
C THR A 152 -16.13 19.53 -0.81
N ASN A 153 -14.91 18.99 -0.83
CA ASN A 153 -13.99 18.94 0.31
C ASN A 153 -14.65 18.32 1.56
N THR A 154 -15.50 17.30 1.36
CA THR A 154 -16.21 16.59 2.44
C THR A 154 -15.69 15.17 2.61
N TRP A 155 -15.71 14.68 3.83
CA TRP A 155 -15.36 13.29 4.12
C TRP A 155 -16.58 12.39 3.98
N LYS A 156 -16.37 11.24 3.35
CA LYS A 156 -17.38 10.24 3.07
C LYS A 156 -16.90 8.87 3.51
N VAL A 157 -17.79 8.07 4.09
CA VAL A 157 -17.50 6.68 4.42
C VAL A 157 -18.19 5.80 3.39
N ARG A 158 -17.41 4.93 2.73
CA ARG A 158 -17.91 3.94 1.79
C ARG A 158 -17.70 2.53 2.33
N LYS A 159 -18.76 1.75 2.38
CA LYS A 159 -18.70 0.32 2.71
C LYS A 159 -18.13 -0.49 1.55
N ILE A 160 -17.21 -1.40 1.85
CA ILE A 160 -16.53 -2.22 0.84
C ILE A 160 -16.84 -3.71 1.06
N GLY A 161 -16.47 -4.24 2.23
CA GLY A 161 -16.69 -5.66 2.56
C GLY A 161 -15.91 -6.65 1.68
N LYS A 162 -14.73 -6.26 1.17
CA LYS A 162 -13.93 -7.09 0.27
C LYS A 162 -13.09 -8.07 1.06
N LYS A 163 -13.28 -9.37 0.82
CA LYS A 163 -12.48 -10.44 1.41
C LYS A 163 -11.05 -10.43 0.84
N MET A 164 -10.08 -10.67 1.70
CA MET A 164 -8.66 -10.66 1.40
C MET A 164 -7.95 -11.85 2.06
N THR A 165 -6.72 -12.08 1.64
CA THR A 165 -5.82 -13.09 2.22
C THR A 165 -4.55 -12.38 2.67
N GLY A 166 -4.22 -12.52 3.95
CA GLY A 166 -3.06 -11.91 4.57
C GLY A 166 -3.24 -11.81 6.08
N ARG A 167 -2.15 -11.65 6.83
CA ARG A 167 -2.20 -11.55 8.29
C ARG A 167 -2.19 -10.12 8.81
N ASN A 168 -1.83 -9.18 7.96
CA ASN A 168 -1.76 -7.76 8.25
C ASN A 168 -2.09 -6.95 6.98
N PHE A 169 -2.15 -5.64 7.13
CA PHE A 169 -2.44 -4.74 6.01
C PHE A 169 -1.35 -4.77 4.93
N GLN A 170 -0.09 -5.04 5.26
CA GLN A 170 1.01 -5.09 4.29
C GLN A 170 0.83 -6.26 3.32
N ASP A 171 0.47 -7.44 3.83
CA ASP A 171 0.14 -8.63 3.03
C ASP A 171 -1.06 -8.36 2.12
N CYS A 172 -2.02 -7.57 2.60
CA CYS A 172 -3.26 -7.24 1.88
C CYS A 172 -3.14 -6.00 0.99
N LEU A 173 -1.97 -5.35 0.89
CA LEU A 173 -1.85 -4.00 0.35
C LEU A 173 -2.32 -3.89 -1.10
N ASP A 174 -2.05 -4.89 -1.93
CA ASP A 174 -2.50 -4.90 -3.33
C ASP A 174 -4.02 -4.97 -3.43
N SER A 175 -4.65 -5.83 -2.62
CA SER A 175 -6.11 -5.94 -2.55
C SER A 175 -6.79 -4.67 -2.02
N ILE A 176 -6.13 -3.97 -1.09
CA ILE A 176 -6.57 -2.68 -0.56
C ILE A 176 -6.49 -1.62 -1.67
N ARG A 177 -5.36 -1.55 -2.39
CA ARG A 177 -5.13 -0.59 -3.47
C ARG A 177 -6.10 -0.73 -4.63
N GLU A 178 -6.46 -1.94 -5.01
CA GLU A 178 -7.51 -2.18 -6.02
C GLU A 178 -8.82 -1.43 -5.71
N VAL A 179 -9.09 -1.15 -4.43
CA VAL A 179 -10.24 -0.33 -4.02
C VAL A 179 -9.83 1.11 -3.79
N THR A 180 -8.78 1.39 -3.01
CA THR A 180 -8.46 2.77 -2.63
C THR A 180 -8.02 3.65 -3.80
N ASP A 181 -7.53 3.04 -4.88
CA ASP A 181 -7.07 3.74 -6.06
C ASP A 181 -8.19 4.51 -6.78
N GLU A 182 -9.45 4.12 -6.56
CA GLU A 182 -10.60 4.83 -7.10
C GLU A 182 -10.82 6.21 -6.46
N PHE A 183 -10.23 6.46 -5.28
CA PHE A 183 -10.34 7.72 -4.52
C PHE A 183 -9.14 8.65 -4.67
N LYS A 184 -8.13 8.27 -5.46
CA LYS A 184 -7.03 9.17 -5.81
C LYS A 184 -7.56 10.40 -6.52
N ASP A 185 -6.80 11.48 -6.43
CA ASP A 185 -7.10 12.66 -7.23
C ASP A 185 -6.70 12.41 -8.69
N LYS A 186 -7.65 11.93 -9.49
CA LYS A 186 -7.44 11.66 -10.93
C LYS A 186 -7.02 12.90 -11.71
N SER A 187 -7.37 14.10 -11.23
CA SER A 187 -6.89 15.34 -11.85
C SER A 187 -5.38 15.49 -11.66
N LYS A 188 -4.80 14.96 -10.58
CA LYS A 188 -3.35 14.90 -10.39
C LYS A 188 -2.68 13.80 -11.21
N GLU A 189 -3.37 12.69 -11.53
CA GLU A 189 -2.87 11.68 -12.47
C GLU A 189 -2.80 12.22 -13.91
N GLU A 190 -3.84 12.91 -14.40
CA GLU A 190 -3.85 13.47 -15.77
C GLU A 190 -2.94 14.72 -15.91
N THR A 191 -2.66 15.42 -14.80
CA THR A 191 -1.74 16.58 -14.79
C THR A 191 -0.27 16.17 -14.48
N GLN A 192 0.00 14.87 -14.26
CA GLN A 192 1.32 14.38 -13.84
C GLN A 192 2.30 14.21 -15.01
N LEU A 193 2.96 15.31 -15.35
CA LEU A 193 4.30 15.32 -15.93
C LEU A 193 5.40 15.00 -14.89
N TYR A 194 5.02 14.64 -13.65
CA TYR A 194 5.94 14.47 -12.53
C TYR A 194 5.66 13.17 -11.79
N ALA A 195 6.30 12.11 -12.28
CA ALA A 195 6.58 10.95 -11.46
C ALA A 195 7.39 11.37 -10.21
N PRO A 196 7.25 10.69 -9.05
CA PRO A 196 8.01 11.01 -7.84
C PRO A 196 9.50 11.15 -8.15
N THR A 197 10.10 12.26 -7.74
CA THR A 197 11.51 12.54 -8.03
C THR A 197 12.40 11.72 -7.10
N LEU A 198 13.29 10.89 -7.65
CA LEU A 198 14.23 10.09 -6.88
C LEU A 198 15.14 11.01 -6.05
N SER A 199 15.40 10.60 -4.79
CA SER A 199 16.31 11.29 -3.88
C SER A 199 17.33 10.30 -3.34
N LYS A 200 18.57 10.76 -3.08
CA LYS A 200 19.62 9.91 -2.52
C LYS A 200 19.32 9.40 -1.11
N ASP A 201 18.49 10.13 -0.37
CA ASP A 201 18.20 9.85 1.05
C ASP A 201 16.90 9.05 1.24
N LYS A 202 16.22 8.66 0.15
CA LYS A 202 14.93 7.99 0.22
C LYS A 202 14.91 6.74 -0.64
N VAL A 203 14.59 5.60 -0.01
CA VAL A 203 14.29 4.36 -0.71
C VAL A 203 12.92 4.47 -1.36
N PHE A 204 12.82 4.11 -2.63
CA PHE A 204 11.57 4.09 -3.38
C PHE A 204 11.29 2.65 -3.83
N ASN A 205 10.33 1.99 -3.15
CA ASN A 205 9.91 0.63 -3.48
C ASN A 205 8.97 0.68 -4.69
N MET A 206 9.53 0.49 -5.90
CA MET A 206 8.78 0.51 -7.15
C MET A 206 7.99 -0.79 -7.36
N LYS A 207 6.76 -0.66 -7.89
CA LYS A 207 5.93 -1.75 -8.40
C LYS A 207 5.83 -1.67 -9.93
N LYS A 208 5.26 -2.72 -10.54
CA LYS A 208 4.96 -2.73 -11.97
C LYS A 208 4.12 -1.51 -12.34
N ASP A 209 4.49 -0.85 -13.44
CA ASP A 209 3.86 0.37 -13.98
C ASP A 209 4.10 1.67 -13.17
N ASP A 210 4.86 1.61 -12.07
CA ASP A 210 5.31 2.81 -11.38
C ASP A 210 6.28 3.61 -12.25
N LYS A 211 6.21 4.94 -12.10
CA LYS A 211 7.13 5.89 -12.74
C LYS A 211 7.88 6.64 -11.64
N ALA A 212 9.12 7.03 -11.91
CA ALA A 212 9.87 7.97 -11.07
C ALA A 212 10.62 8.98 -11.95
N THR A 213 10.72 10.23 -11.51
CA THR A 213 11.52 11.27 -12.17
C THR A 213 12.94 11.22 -11.65
N ILE A 214 13.93 11.25 -12.54
CA ILE A 214 15.32 11.42 -12.13
C ILE A 214 15.62 12.92 -12.10
N PRO A 215 16.06 13.52 -10.97
CA PRO A 215 16.42 14.92 -10.94
C PRO A 215 17.53 15.21 -11.96
N SER A 216 17.45 16.34 -12.65
CA SER A 216 18.51 16.78 -13.59
C SER A 216 19.88 16.97 -12.92
N SER A 217 19.92 17.12 -11.60
CA SER A 217 21.17 17.14 -10.82
C SER A 217 21.82 15.77 -10.64
N PHE A 218 21.13 14.67 -10.98
CA PHE A 218 21.71 13.33 -10.92
C PHE A 218 22.43 13.05 -12.24
N GLY A 219 23.76 13.11 -12.22
CA GLY A 219 24.57 12.76 -13.39
C GLY A 219 24.75 11.25 -13.56
N ARG A 220 24.62 10.47 -12.47
CA ARG A 220 24.90 9.03 -12.47
C ARG A 220 23.83 8.24 -11.72
N LEU A 221 23.47 7.11 -12.30
CA LEU A 221 22.59 6.10 -11.71
C LEU A 221 23.19 4.72 -12.00
N PHE A 222 22.82 3.73 -11.20
CA PHE A 222 23.08 2.34 -11.53
C PHE A 222 21.80 1.53 -11.31
N LEU A 223 21.58 0.56 -12.18
CA LEU A 223 20.67 -0.55 -11.92
C LEU A 223 21.49 -1.63 -11.22
N GLY A 224 20.94 -2.19 -10.14
CA GLY A 224 21.47 -3.37 -9.48
C GLY A 224 20.46 -4.50 -9.54
N LEU A 225 20.91 -5.68 -9.93
CA LEU A 225 20.18 -6.93 -9.85
C LEU A 225 20.85 -7.80 -8.78
N GLY A 226 20.08 -8.24 -7.79
CA GLY A 226 20.54 -9.21 -6.79
C GLY A 226 19.59 -10.39 -6.75
N TRP A 227 20.11 -11.62 -6.76
CA TRP A 227 19.29 -12.83 -6.73
C TRP A 227 19.96 -14.00 -6.00
N ASP A 228 19.13 -14.80 -5.33
CA ASP A 228 19.55 -16.05 -4.69
C ASP A 228 18.90 -17.24 -5.43
N ALA A 229 19.69 -18.07 -6.10
CA ALA A 229 19.20 -19.24 -6.84
C ALA A 229 19.51 -20.56 -6.10
N PRO A 230 18.55 -21.21 -5.41
CA PRO A 230 18.80 -22.51 -4.80
C PRO A 230 18.88 -23.61 -5.87
N GLY A 231 19.94 -24.42 -5.87
CA GLY A 231 20.08 -25.61 -6.74
C GLY A 231 21.13 -25.45 -7.84
N SER A 232 20.79 -25.73 -9.10
CA SER A 232 21.75 -25.73 -10.24
C SER A 232 22.21 -24.34 -10.70
N GLY A 233 21.89 -23.28 -9.94
CA GLY A 233 22.07 -21.89 -10.34
C GLY A 233 21.07 -21.47 -11.43
N VAL A 234 20.66 -20.21 -11.38
CA VAL A 234 20.04 -19.51 -12.49
C VAL A 234 20.94 -18.31 -12.77
N ASP A 235 21.37 -18.21 -14.01
CA ASP A 235 22.14 -17.09 -14.53
C ASP A 235 21.12 -16.05 -15.01
N LEU A 236 21.05 -14.90 -14.33
CA LEU A 236 20.15 -13.81 -14.68
C LEU A 236 20.98 -12.66 -15.25
N ASP A 237 20.65 -12.23 -16.47
CA ASP A 237 21.34 -11.11 -17.09
C ASP A 237 20.58 -9.80 -16.91
N ALA A 238 21.27 -8.74 -16.55
CA ALA A 238 20.82 -7.39 -16.76
C ALA A 238 21.15 -6.92 -18.19
N SER A 239 20.22 -6.24 -18.85
CA SER A 239 20.47 -5.60 -20.13
C SER A 239 19.85 -4.21 -20.20
N CYS A 240 20.42 -3.33 -21.02
CA CYS A 240 19.90 -1.99 -21.29
C CYS A 240 19.73 -1.79 -22.79
N VAL A 241 18.53 -1.38 -23.21
CA VAL A 241 18.22 -1.00 -24.60
C VAL A 241 18.01 0.51 -24.66
N ILE A 242 18.78 1.17 -25.52
CA ILE A 242 18.76 2.61 -25.74
C ILE A 242 17.86 2.89 -26.93
N LEU A 243 16.85 3.74 -26.76
CA LEU A 243 15.84 4.01 -27.79
C LEU A 243 15.62 5.52 -27.97
N ASN A 244 15.29 5.91 -29.19
CA ASN A 244 14.57 7.15 -29.47
C ASN A 244 13.10 6.83 -29.81
N ASP A 245 12.32 7.83 -30.19
CA ASP A 245 10.90 7.64 -30.53
C ASP A 245 10.63 6.69 -31.71
N THR A 246 11.66 6.34 -32.49
CA THR A 246 11.51 5.65 -33.78
C THR A 246 12.38 4.40 -33.95
N SER A 247 13.41 4.20 -33.12
CA SER A 247 14.46 3.21 -33.36
C SER A 247 15.28 2.88 -32.10
N VAL A 248 15.87 1.68 -32.10
CA VAL A 248 16.92 1.29 -31.15
C VAL A 248 18.22 1.96 -31.58
N LEU A 249 18.86 2.66 -30.65
CA LEU A 249 20.13 3.34 -30.82
C LEU A 249 21.33 2.48 -30.44
N GLY A 250 21.16 1.58 -29.47
CA GLY A 250 22.22 0.73 -28.95
C GLY A 250 21.70 -0.22 -27.86
N THR A 251 22.54 -1.17 -27.48
CA THR A 251 22.24 -2.16 -26.44
C THR A 251 23.47 -2.43 -25.61
N VAL A 252 23.32 -2.49 -24.28
CA VAL A 252 24.39 -2.87 -23.35
C VAL A 252 23.95 -4.12 -22.58
N TYR A 253 24.74 -5.17 -22.66
CA TYR A 253 24.51 -6.46 -22.00
C TYR A 253 25.84 -7.19 -21.80
N PHE A 254 25.84 -8.38 -21.18
CA PHE A 254 27.08 -9.11 -20.88
C PHE A 254 27.98 -9.37 -22.12
N GLY A 255 27.38 -9.55 -23.31
CA GLY A 255 28.09 -9.78 -24.57
C GLY A 255 28.57 -8.51 -25.27
N ASP A 256 27.96 -7.35 -24.99
CA ASP A 256 28.37 -6.04 -25.48
C ASP A 256 28.24 -5.00 -24.38
N LYS A 257 29.37 -4.75 -23.69
CA LYS A 257 29.35 -4.17 -22.34
C LYS A 257 29.29 -2.66 -22.29
N THR A 258 29.36 -1.95 -23.42
CA THR A 258 29.55 -0.49 -23.38
C THR A 258 28.86 0.25 -24.51
N GLU A 259 28.17 1.32 -24.15
CA GLU A 259 27.71 2.39 -25.03
C GLU A 259 28.12 3.74 -24.41
N PRO A 260 28.12 4.87 -25.15
CA PRO A 260 28.37 6.18 -24.56
C PRO A 260 27.47 6.44 -23.34
N GLY A 261 28.11 6.60 -22.18
CA GLY A 261 27.42 6.84 -20.91
C GLY A 261 26.76 5.61 -20.29
N ILE A 262 26.88 4.40 -20.83
CA ILE A 262 26.28 3.18 -20.26
C ILE A 262 27.32 2.04 -20.25
N MET A 263 27.47 1.36 -19.11
CA MET A 263 28.46 0.29 -18.94
C MET A 263 27.90 -0.87 -18.12
N HIS A 264 28.03 -2.09 -18.65
CA HIS A 264 27.77 -3.33 -17.93
C HIS A 264 28.89 -3.63 -16.92
N GLY A 265 28.54 -3.99 -15.70
CA GLY A 265 29.46 -4.14 -14.57
C GLY A 265 30.25 -5.45 -14.53
N GLY A 266 29.77 -6.47 -15.21
CA GLY A 266 30.29 -7.84 -15.09
C GLY A 266 29.22 -8.83 -15.50
N ASP A 267 29.55 -10.11 -15.57
CA ASP A 267 28.59 -11.19 -15.83
C ASP A 267 28.69 -12.11 -14.61
N ASP A 268 27.67 -12.08 -13.75
CA ASP A 268 27.61 -12.94 -12.56
C ASP A 268 26.66 -14.09 -12.82
N THR A 269 27.20 -15.30 -12.91
CA THR A 269 26.42 -16.48 -13.32
C THR A 269 25.82 -17.24 -12.14
N THR A 270 26.02 -16.76 -10.91
CA THR A 270 25.77 -17.53 -9.70
C THR A 270 24.82 -16.86 -8.71
N GLY A 271 24.84 -15.53 -8.64
CA GLY A 271 24.14 -14.78 -7.60
C GLY A 271 24.66 -15.09 -6.18
N GLU A 272 25.89 -15.63 -6.06
CA GLU A 272 26.47 -15.94 -4.75
C GLU A 272 27.09 -14.70 -4.13
N GLY A 273 26.50 -14.19 -3.04
CA GLY A 273 27.09 -13.08 -2.32
C GLY A 273 26.08 -12.24 -1.56
N GLY A 274 26.42 -10.98 -1.35
CA GLY A 274 25.50 -9.99 -0.81
C GLY A 274 25.64 -8.68 -1.56
N GLY A 275 24.52 -8.03 -1.84
CA GLY A 275 24.44 -6.81 -2.64
C GLY A 275 23.87 -7.10 -4.02
N ASP A 276 24.10 -6.19 -4.97
CA ASP A 276 23.71 -6.42 -6.37
C ASP A 276 24.84 -7.18 -7.07
N ASP A 277 24.50 -8.38 -7.54
CA ASP A 277 25.37 -9.34 -8.24
C ASP A 277 25.71 -8.82 -9.64
N GLU A 278 24.70 -8.30 -10.35
CA GLU A 278 24.89 -7.60 -11.63
C GLU A 278 24.49 -6.14 -11.58
N ARG A 279 25.23 -5.32 -12.34
CA ARG A 279 25.01 -3.86 -12.36
C ARG A 279 25.18 -3.28 -13.75
N ILE A 280 24.32 -2.34 -14.08
CA ILE A 280 24.51 -1.45 -15.23
C ILE A 280 24.68 -0.03 -14.72
N TYR A 281 25.81 0.58 -15.04
CA TYR A 281 26.12 1.96 -14.67
C TYR A 281 25.74 2.89 -15.80
N VAL A 282 25.07 3.99 -15.46
CA VAL A 282 24.65 5.01 -16.42
C VAL A 282 25.12 6.38 -15.96
N ASP A 283 25.87 7.06 -16.83
CA ASP A 283 26.20 8.48 -16.74
C ASP A 283 25.36 9.24 -17.77
N LEU A 284 24.24 9.81 -17.31
CA LEU A 284 23.25 10.49 -18.15
C LEU A 284 23.84 11.66 -18.94
N SER A 285 24.94 12.24 -18.48
CA SER A 285 25.60 13.35 -19.19
C SER A 285 26.34 12.90 -20.46
N ASN A 286 26.63 11.60 -20.57
CA ASN A 286 27.36 11.01 -21.69
C ASN A 286 26.48 10.12 -22.58
N VAL A 287 25.21 9.91 -22.21
CA VAL A 287 24.24 9.21 -23.06
C VAL A 287 23.94 10.06 -24.30
N ALA A 288 23.75 9.38 -25.44
CA ALA A 288 23.45 10.05 -26.71
C ALA A 288 22.26 11.02 -26.54
N PRO A 289 22.39 12.32 -26.91
CA PRO A 289 21.32 13.31 -26.72
C PRO A 289 20.03 13.02 -27.47
N THR A 290 20.08 12.11 -28.45
CA THR A 290 18.92 11.64 -29.21
C THR A 290 18.19 10.48 -28.53
N ALA A 291 18.73 9.92 -27.45
CA ALA A 291 18.07 8.89 -26.67
C ALA A 291 16.96 9.51 -25.82
N ASN A 292 15.75 8.98 -25.97
CA ASN A 292 14.59 9.39 -25.20
C ASN A 292 14.25 8.38 -24.10
N TYR A 293 14.63 7.11 -24.28
CA TYR A 293 14.30 6.02 -23.37
C TYR A 293 15.48 5.09 -23.15
N LEU A 294 15.64 4.67 -21.90
CA LEU A 294 16.52 3.57 -21.49
C LEU A 294 15.64 2.47 -20.89
N PHE A 295 15.57 1.32 -21.55
CA PHE A 295 14.82 0.17 -21.06
C PHE A 295 15.79 -0.80 -20.43
N PHE A 296 15.54 -1.16 -19.17
CA PHE A 296 16.29 -2.20 -18.50
C PHE A 296 15.48 -3.49 -18.51
N THR A 297 16.13 -4.59 -18.87
CA THR A 297 15.52 -5.91 -18.92
C THR A 297 16.32 -6.88 -18.05
N VAL A 298 15.61 -7.85 -17.49
CA VAL A 298 16.21 -9.01 -16.81
C VAL A 298 15.77 -10.23 -17.61
N ASN A 299 16.70 -11.10 -17.96
CA ASN A 299 16.43 -12.29 -18.78
C ASN A 299 17.08 -13.55 -18.22
#